data_AF-A0A3D3JZ96-F1
#
_entry.id   AF-A0A3D3JZ96-F1
#
_cell.length_a   1.000
_cell.length_b   1.000
_cell.length_c   1.000
_cell.angle_alpha   90.00
_cell.angle_beta   90.00
_cell.angle_gamma   90.00
#
_symmetry.space_group_name_H-M   'P 1'
#
loop_
_entity.id
_entity.type
_entity.pdbx_description
1 polymer ?
#
loop_
_entity_poly.entity_id
_entity_poly.type
_entity_poly.pdbx_seq_one_letter_code
_entity_poly.pdbx_strand_id
1 'polypeptide(L)'
;NSLNLIDYEQMISGKWKYVKAVFDANKDKILKDRNFKKFIKDNEEWLIPYAAFCVQRDKYKTPNFNDWKTHKKYIAGKIAPFFTTKSKDYETTMLHSWVQYQLHLQLKDAVDYTHSLGISVKGDLPIGIYRYSVEAWTEPELFGMDFQAGAPP
;
A
#
# COMPACT_ATOMS: atom_id res chain seq x y z
N ASN A 1 26.46 -4.07 2.91
CA ASN A 1 26.83 -2.66 2.75
C ASN A 1 27.54 -2.23 4.04
N SER A 2 28.37 -1.19 4.01
CA SER A 2 29.19 -0.71 5.13
C SER A 2 28.72 0.63 5.70
N LEU A 3 27.45 0.97 5.51
CA LEU A 3 26.89 2.25 5.95
C LEU A 3 26.48 2.16 7.42
N ASN A 4 26.83 3.18 8.21
CA ASN A 4 26.44 3.29 9.62
C ASN A 4 24.96 3.68 9.81
N LEU A 5 24.34 4.26 8.78
CA LEU A 5 22.94 4.68 8.76
C LEU A 5 22.26 4.15 7.49
N ILE A 6 20.96 3.94 7.56
CA ILE A 6 20.16 3.50 6.42
C ILE A 6 19.97 4.68 5.45
N ASP A 7 20.45 4.53 4.22
CA ASP A 7 20.07 5.39 3.11
C ASP A 7 18.70 4.94 2.58
N TYR A 8 17.64 5.61 3.05
CA TYR A 8 16.27 5.25 2.69
C TYR A 8 15.97 5.45 1.21
N GLU A 9 16.50 6.49 0.57
CA GLU A 9 16.23 6.77 -0.84
C GLU A 9 16.85 5.69 -1.74
N GLN A 10 18.13 5.38 -1.54
CA GLN A 10 18.81 4.33 -2.29
C GLN A 10 18.19 2.96 -2.00
N MET A 11 17.86 2.68 -0.73
CA MET A 11 17.25 1.40 -0.35
C MET A 11 15.86 1.24 -0.98
N ILE A 12 14.97 2.24 -0.91
CA ILE A 12 13.62 2.17 -1.50
C ILE A 12 13.72 2.05 -3.02
N SER A 13 14.54 2.89 -3.66
CA SER A 13 14.75 2.85 -5.11
C SER A 13 15.28 1.49 -5.57
N GLY A 14 16.26 0.94 -4.88
CA GLY A 14 16.80 -0.39 -5.15
C GLY A 14 15.77 -1.50 -4.97
N LYS A 15 15.05 -1.53 -3.84
CA LYS A 15 14.00 -2.53 -3.58
C LYS A 15 12.92 -2.51 -4.64
N TRP A 16 12.43 -1.32 -5.03
CA TRP A 16 11.40 -1.21 -6.07
C TRP A 16 11.86 -1.69 -7.44
N LYS A 17 13.14 -1.54 -7.79
CA LYS A 17 13.69 -2.12 -9.03
C LYS A 17 13.56 -3.65 -9.03
N TYR A 18 13.95 -4.31 -7.94
CA TYR A 18 13.85 -5.77 -7.83
C TYR A 18 12.41 -6.25 -7.74
N VAL A 19 11.57 -5.59 -6.94
CA VAL A 19 10.14 -5.93 -6.80
C VAL A 19 9.44 -5.90 -8.15
N LYS A 20 9.67 -4.86 -8.96
CA LYS A 20 9.14 -4.76 -10.32
C LYS A 20 9.66 -5.89 -11.21
N ALA A 21 10.98 -6.09 -11.24
CA ALA A 21 11.58 -7.14 -12.07
C ALA A 21 11.04 -8.55 -11.74
N VAL A 22 10.89 -8.87 -10.44
CA VAL A 22 10.34 -10.17 -9.99
C VAL A 22 8.87 -10.29 -10.37
N PHE A 23 8.08 -9.24 -10.17
CA PHE A 23 6.67 -9.23 -10.54
C PHE A 23 6.50 -9.43 -12.04
N ASP A 24 7.20 -8.66 -12.86
CA ASP A 24 7.12 -8.71 -14.32
C ASP A 24 7.51 -10.09 -14.86
N ALA A 25 8.58 -10.69 -14.31
CA ALA A 25 9.04 -12.02 -14.69
C ALA A 25 8.07 -13.15 -14.32
N ASN A 26 7.20 -12.94 -13.31
CA ASN A 26 6.32 -13.97 -12.76
C ASN A 26 4.83 -13.62 -12.85
N LYS A 27 4.47 -12.56 -13.57
CA LYS A 27 3.14 -11.94 -13.52
C LYS A 27 2.01 -12.93 -13.79
N ASP A 28 2.16 -13.79 -14.79
CA ASP A 28 1.11 -14.75 -15.15
C ASP A 28 0.85 -15.78 -14.05
N LYS A 29 1.91 -16.18 -13.31
CA LYS A 29 1.79 -17.09 -12.18
C LYS A 29 1.18 -16.37 -10.97
N ILE A 30 1.68 -15.18 -10.66
CA ILE A 30 1.19 -14.34 -9.57
C ILE A 30 -0.30 -14.04 -9.73
N LEU A 31 -0.72 -13.55 -10.90
CA LEU A 31 -2.12 -13.19 -11.18
C LEU A 31 -3.07 -14.40 -11.24
N LYS A 32 -2.53 -15.63 -11.37
CA LYS A 32 -3.31 -16.88 -11.32
C LYS A 32 -3.31 -17.52 -9.93
N ASP A 33 -2.45 -17.09 -9.02
CA ASP A 33 -2.36 -17.61 -7.66
C ASP A 33 -3.70 -17.41 -6.92
N ARG A 34 -4.25 -18.53 -6.44
CA ARG A 34 -5.52 -18.56 -5.70
C ARG A 34 -5.40 -17.86 -4.35
N ASN A 35 -4.25 -17.99 -3.68
CA ASN A 35 -4.02 -17.36 -2.39
C ASN A 35 -3.89 -15.85 -2.53
N PHE A 36 -3.24 -15.38 -3.59
CA PHE A 36 -3.19 -13.94 -3.88
C PHE A 36 -4.59 -13.38 -4.19
N LYS A 37 -5.39 -14.06 -5.02
CA LYS A 37 -6.78 -13.64 -5.28
C LYS A 37 -7.64 -13.64 -4.02
N LYS A 38 -7.47 -14.65 -3.16
CA LYS A 38 -8.14 -14.71 -1.87
C LYS A 38 -7.71 -13.56 -0.97
N PHE A 39 -6.42 -13.26 -0.88
CA PHE A 39 -5.92 -12.12 -0.12
C PHE A 39 -6.54 -10.80 -0.58
N ILE A 40 -6.63 -10.57 -1.90
CA ILE A 40 -7.30 -9.37 -2.43
C ILE A 40 -8.76 -9.32 -1.99
N LYS A 41 -9.50 -10.43 -2.13
CA LYS A 41 -10.92 -10.49 -1.76
C LYS A 41 -11.14 -10.29 -0.26
N ASP A 42 -10.35 -10.94 0.58
CA ASP A 42 -10.49 -10.87 2.04
C ASP A 42 -10.11 -9.47 2.59
N ASN A 43 -9.39 -8.65 1.81
CA ASN A 43 -8.87 -7.34 2.21
C ASN A 43 -9.36 -6.20 1.31
N GLU A 44 -10.41 -6.42 0.52
CA GLU A 44 -10.81 -5.51 -0.55
C GLU A 44 -11.11 -4.09 -0.06
N GLU A 45 -11.68 -3.99 1.14
CA GLU A 45 -12.08 -2.74 1.79
C GLU A 45 -10.92 -1.74 1.88
N TRP A 46 -9.76 -2.16 2.38
CA TRP A 46 -8.59 -1.28 2.52
C TRP A 46 -7.60 -1.41 1.36
N LEU A 47 -7.49 -2.59 0.75
CA LEU A 47 -6.46 -2.86 -0.26
C LEU A 47 -6.77 -2.18 -1.60
N ILE A 48 -8.04 -2.15 -2.00
CA ILE A 48 -8.46 -1.51 -3.25
C ILE A 48 -8.15 -0.01 -3.23
N PRO A 49 -8.61 0.77 -2.24
CA PRO A 49 -8.26 2.18 -2.16
C PRO A 49 -6.76 2.39 -1.99
N TYR A 50 -6.07 1.57 -1.18
CA TYR A 50 -4.62 1.67 -0.99
C TYR A 50 -3.83 1.55 -2.30
N ALA A 51 -4.10 0.51 -3.11
CA ALA A 51 -3.37 0.29 -4.35
C ALA A 51 -3.68 1.38 -5.38
N ALA A 52 -4.94 1.81 -5.46
CA ALA A 52 -5.35 2.91 -6.33
C ALA A 52 -4.71 4.26 -5.92
N PHE A 53 -4.64 4.53 -4.62
CA PHE A 53 -3.95 5.68 -4.06
C PHE A 53 -2.47 5.66 -4.46
N CYS A 54 -1.80 4.53 -4.32
CA CYS A 54 -0.39 4.38 -4.70
C CYS A 54 -0.15 4.63 -6.19
N VAL A 55 -1.01 4.09 -7.06
CA VAL A 55 -0.96 4.35 -8.51
C VAL A 55 -1.06 5.86 -8.81
N GLN A 56 -2.02 6.54 -8.19
CA GLN A 56 -2.26 7.96 -8.43
C GLN A 56 -1.15 8.83 -7.83
N ARG A 57 -0.69 8.52 -6.61
CA ARG A 57 0.46 9.16 -5.95
C ARG A 57 1.69 9.10 -6.84
N ASP A 58 2.03 7.91 -7.34
CA ASP A 58 3.25 7.71 -8.13
C ASP A 58 3.15 8.41 -9.50
N LYS A 59 1.96 8.39 -10.10
CA LYS A 59 1.66 9.08 -11.37
C LYS A 59 1.78 10.60 -11.27
N TYR A 60 1.30 11.19 -10.19
CA TYR A 60 1.37 12.64 -9.96
C TYR A 60 2.58 13.08 -9.14
N LYS A 61 3.41 12.13 -8.68
CA LYS A 61 4.60 12.34 -7.86
C LYS A 61 4.32 13.11 -6.55
N THR A 62 3.12 12.96 -6.00
CA THR A 62 2.72 13.60 -4.74
C THR A 62 1.61 12.81 -4.06
N PRO A 63 1.66 12.63 -2.73
CA PRO A 63 0.56 12.06 -1.97
C PRO A 63 -0.60 13.05 -1.79
N ASN A 64 -0.37 14.36 -1.99
CA ASN A 64 -1.43 15.36 -1.89
C ASN A 64 -2.44 15.18 -3.02
N PHE A 65 -3.54 14.49 -2.72
CA PHE A 65 -4.59 14.18 -3.68
C PHE A 65 -5.32 15.41 -4.22
N ASN A 66 -5.20 16.59 -3.59
CA ASN A 66 -5.75 17.84 -4.11
C ASN A 66 -5.03 18.31 -5.39
N ASP A 67 -3.78 17.90 -5.58
CA ASP A 67 -2.93 18.26 -6.73
C ASP A 67 -3.12 17.28 -7.90
N TRP A 68 -3.85 16.18 -7.70
CA TRP A 68 -4.08 15.19 -8.74
C TRP A 68 -5.04 15.71 -9.82
N LYS A 69 -4.73 15.50 -11.09
CA LYS A 69 -5.62 15.92 -12.19
C LYS A 69 -6.95 15.14 -12.20
N THR A 70 -6.96 13.93 -11.65
CA THR A 70 -8.14 13.05 -11.56
C THR A 70 -8.18 12.34 -10.21
N HIS A 71 -9.37 11.89 -9.80
CA HIS A 71 -9.59 11.17 -8.54
C HIS A 71 -9.17 11.96 -7.28
N LYS A 72 -9.30 13.30 -7.29
CA LYS A 72 -9.05 14.14 -6.11
C LYS A 72 -9.90 13.71 -4.90
N LYS A 73 -11.12 13.26 -5.18
CA LYS A 73 -12.00 12.61 -4.21
C LYS A 73 -12.11 11.13 -4.54
N TYR A 74 -12.12 10.29 -3.52
CA TYR A 74 -12.38 8.87 -3.68
C TYR A 74 -13.83 8.62 -4.11
N ILE A 75 -13.99 7.81 -5.16
CA ILE A 75 -15.28 7.33 -5.65
C ILE A 75 -15.06 5.88 -6.08
N ALA A 76 -15.58 4.92 -5.31
CA ALA A 76 -15.33 3.49 -5.53
C ALA A 76 -15.57 3.04 -6.99
N GLY A 77 -16.67 3.50 -7.60
CA GLY A 77 -17.00 3.19 -9.00
C GLY A 77 -15.99 3.70 -10.04
N LYS A 78 -15.24 4.78 -9.73
CA LYS A 78 -14.16 5.29 -10.61
C LYS A 78 -12.84 4.54 -10.40
N ILE A 79 -12.68 3.87 -9.26
CA ILE A 79 -11.50 3.06 -8.94
C ILE A 79 -11.65 1.62 -9.43
N ALA A 80 -12.86 1.06 -9.43
CA ALA A 80 -13.12 -0.31 -9.90
C ALA A 80 -12.47 -0.67 -11.26
N PRO A 81 -12.43 0.22 -12.28
CA PRO A 81 -11.73 -0.07 -13.54
C PRO A 81 -10.24 -0.37 -13.39
N PHE A 82 -9.56 0.15 -12.35
CA PHE A 82 -8.12 -0.10 -12.10
C PHE A 82 -7.83 -1.58 -11.87
N PHE A 83 -8.82 -2.34 -11.40
CA PHE A 83 -8.72 -3.77 -11.13
C PHE A 83 -9.20 -4.65 -12.30
N THR A 84 -9.41 -4.05 -13.47
CA THR A 84 -9.81 -4.76 -14.70
C THR A 84 -8.64 -4.87 -15.66
N THR A 85 -8.49 -6.02 -16.33
CA THR A 85 -7.40 -6.27 -17.29
C THR A 85 -7.38 -5.32 -18.49
N LYS A 86 -8.47 -4.60 -18.73
CA LYS A 86 -8.59 -3.59 -19.80
C LYS A 86 -7.97 -2.24 -19.41
N SER A 87 -7.74 -2.00 -18.12
CA SER A 87 -7.14 -0.75 -17.65
C SER A 87 -5.64 -0.73 -17.87
N LYS A 88 -5.12 0.41 -18.34
CA LYS A 88 -3.67 0.66 -18.41
C LYS A 88 -2.99 0.65 -17.04
N ASP A 89 -3.75 0.92 -15.98
CA ASP A 89 -3.24 1.00 -14.61
C ASP A 89 -3.31 -0.37 -13.91
N TYR A 90 -3.83 -1.41 -14.56
CA TYR A 90 -4.06 -2.74 -13.99
C TYR A 90 -2.79 -3.39 -13.45
N GLU A 91 -1.73 -3.47 -14.26
CA GLU A 91 -0.49 -4.14 -13.83
C GLU A 91 0.15 -3.41 -12.63
N THR A 92 0.14 -2.08 -12.62
CA THR A 92 0.68 -1.30 -11.49
C THR A 92 -0.20 -1.44 -10.23
N THR A 93 -1.51 -1.52 -10.41
CA THR A 93 -2.45 -1.78 -9.31
C THR A 93 -2.19 -3.16 -8.70
N MET A 94 -2.08 -4.19 -9.55
CA MET A 94 -1.78 -5.55 -9.11
C MET A 94 -0.39 -5.67 -8.48
N LEU A 95 0.61 -4.92 -8.95
CA LEU A 95 1.93 -4.84 -8.33
C LEU A 95 1.83 -4.34 -6.89
N HIS A 96 1.15 -3.21 -6.65
CA HIS A 96 0.97 -2.67 -5.29
C HIS A 96 0.20 -3.63 -4.40
N SER A 97 -0.85 -4.28 -4.91
CA SER A 97 -1.57 -5.33 -4.19
C SER A 97 -0.68 -6.54 -3.87
N TRP A 98 0.18 -6.96 -4.81
CA TRP A 98 1.08 -8.08 -4.63
C TRP A 98 2.17 -7.79 -3.59
N VAL A 99 2.69 -6.57 -3.54
CA VAL A 99 3.63 -6.15 -2.50
C VAL A 99 3.00 -6.27 -1.11
N GLN A 100 1.74 -5.85 -0.94
CA GLN A 100 1.01 -6.02 0.32
C GLN A 100 0.77 -7.50 0.68
N TYR A 101 0.50 -8.33 -0.32
CA TYR A 101 0.40 -9.77 -0.13
C TYR A 101 1.72 -10.41 0.31
N GLN A 102 2.85 -10.04 -0.31
CA GLN A 102 4.17 -10.51 0.09
C GLN A 102 4.54 -10.05 1.51
N LEU A 103 4.21 -8.81 1.86
CA LEU A 103 4.38 -8.30 3.22
C LEU A 103 3.57 -9.14 4.23
N HIS A 104 2.30 -9.42 3.93
CA HIS A 104 1.44 -10.26 4.77
C HIS A 104 2.04 -11.64 5.01
N LEU A 105 2.48 -12.33 3.95
CA LEU A 105 3.08 -13.67 4.07
C LEU A 105 4.33 -13.65 4.94
N GLN A 106 5.25 -12.71 4.69
CA GLN A 106 6.52 -12.62 5.39
C GLN A 106 6.33 -12.24 6.86
N LEU A 107 5.45 -11.27 7.14
CA LEU A 107 5.17 -10.86 8.51
C LEU A 107 4.45 -11.96 9.29
N LYS A 108 3.48 -12.63 8.67
CA LYS A 108 2.77 -13.74 9.30
C LYS A 108 3.72 -14.88 9.66
N ASP A 109 4.58 -15.30 8.73
CA ASP A 109 5.57 -16.36 8.97
C ASP A 109 6.49 -16.01 10.15
N ALA A 110 6.99 -14.78 10.20
CA ALA A 110 7.82 -14.30 11.31
C ALA A 110 7.06 -14.30 12.65
N VAL A 111 5.80 -13.83 12.65
CA VAL A 111 4.95 -13.80 13.85
C VAL A 111 4.63 -15.22 14.33
N ASP A 112 4.23 -16.11 13.43
CA ASP A 112 3.92 -17.51 13.74
C ASP A 112 5.16 -18.21 14.32
N TYR A 113 6.35 -17.94 13.76
CA TYR A 113 7.61 -18.43 14.31
C TYR A 113 7.87 -17.90 15.73
N THR A 114 7.70 -16.60 15.97
CA THR A 114 7.87 -16.04 17.33
C THR A 114 6.90 -16.65 18.35
N HIS A 115 5.64 -16.86 17.97
CA HIS A 115 4.64 -17.50 18.82
C HIS A 115 5.00 -18.95 19.14
N SER A 116 5.60 -19.68 18.18
CA SER A 116 6.08 -21.05 18.42
C SER A 116 7.18 -21.11 19.50
N LEU A 117 7.91 -20.01 19.71
CA LEU A 117 8.92 -19.86 20.76
C LEU A 117 8.34 -19.31 22.09
N GLY A 118 7.02 -19.13 22.18
CA GLY A 118 6.36 -18.51 23.34
C GLY A 118 6.61 -17.00 23.45
N ILE A 119 7.08 -16.35 22.39
CA ILE A 119 7.36 -14.92 22.34
C ILE A 119 6.18 -14.19 21.69
N SER A 120 5.64 -13.17 22.36
CA SER A 120 4.58 -12.32 21.81
C SER A 120 5.15 -11.12 21.05
N VAL A 121 4.52 -10.78 19.92
CA VAL A 121 4.84 -9.57 19.15
C VAL A 121 3.88 -8.45 19.54
N LYS A 122 4.43 -7.35 20.05
CA LYS A 122 3.66 -6.13 20.37
C LYS A 122 3.80 -5.13 19.22
N GLY A 123 2.68 -4.78 18.59
CA GLY A 123 2.62 -3.71 17.60
C GLY A 123 2.67 -2.32 18.23
N ASP A 124 2.89 -1.31 17.38
CA ASP A 124 2.80 0.11 17.72
C ASP A 124 1.84 0.77 16.72
N LEU A 125 0.77 1.39 17.22
CA LEU A 125 -0.26 2.02 16.40
C LEU A 125 -0.29 3.52 16.72
N PRO A 126 0.07 4.41 15.76
CA PRO A 126 -0.01 5.83 15.99
C PRO A 126 -1.45 6.27 16.23
N ILE A 127 -1.62 7.32 17.05
CA ILE A 127 -2.94 7.87 17.41
C ILE A 127 -3.69 8.49 16.20
N GLY A 128 -2.99 8.81 15.12
CA GLY A 128 -3.56 9.49 13.98
C GLY A 128 -2.89 9.12 12.66
N ILE A 129 -3.53 9.57 11.58
CA ILE A 129 -3.08 9.36 10.20
C ILE A 129 -2.33 10.58 9.67
N TYR A 130 -1.63 10.38 8.56
CA TYR A 130 -1.09 11.50 7.78
C TYR A 130 -2.21 12.21 7.02
N ARG A 131 -2.17 13.54 6.95
CA ARG A 131 -3.18 14.38 6.27
C ARG A 131 -3.43 14.03 4.80
N TYR A 132 -2.41 13.51 4.12
CA TYR A 132 -2.50 13.06 2.73
C TYR A 132 -2.35 11.54 2.61
N SER A 133 -2.82 10.79 3.61
CA SER A 133 -2.88 9.33 3.53
C SER A 133 -4.05 8.85 2.67
N VAL A 134 -4.12 7.53 2.46
CA VAL A 134 -5.25 6.89 1.79
C VAL A 134 -6.53 7.06 2.61
N GLU A 135 -6.46 6.96 3.94
CA GLU A 135 -7.62 7.09 4.83
C GLU A 135 -8.23 8.50 4.74
N ALA A 136 -7.39 9.55 4.77
CA ALA A 136 -7.85 10.93 4.58
C ALA A 136 -8.42 11.18 3.16
N TRP A 137 -8.02 10.38 2.18
CA TRP A 137 -8.54 10.47 0.81
C TRP A 137 -9.88 9.73 0.65
N THR A 138 -10.05 8.59 1.32
CA THR A 138 -11.25 7.75 1.22
C THR A 138 -12.37 8.20 2.13
N GLU A 139 -12.04 8.63 3.35
CA GLU A 139 -12.99 8.92 4.43
C GLU A 139 -12.66 10.28 5.10
N PRO A 140 -12.52 11.38 4.34
CA PRO A 140 -12.13 12.68 4.89
C PRO A 140 -13.08 13.18 5.99
N GLU A 141 -14.35 12.76 5.98
CA GLU A 141 -15.37 13.11 6.97
C GLU A 141 -15.09 12.55 8.38
N LEU A 142 -14.24 11.53 8.51
CA LEU A 142 -13.83 11.00 9.81
C LEU A 142 -12.75 11.85 10.48
N PHE A 143 -12.20 12.86 9.78
CA PHE A 143 -11.05 13.63 10.23
C PHE A 143 -11.34 15.13 10.26
N GLY A 144 -10.83 15.81 11.29
CA GLY A 144 -10.82 17.27 11.36
C GLY A 144 -9.80 17.86 10.39
N MET A 145 -10.12 17.88 9.10
CA MET A 145 -9.17 18.28 8.04
C MET A 145 -8.74 19.74 8.15
N ASP A 146 -9.39 20.60 8.93
CA ASP A 146 -8.98 21.99 9.14
C ASP A 146 -8.11 22.20 10.39
N PHE A 147 -7.79 21.12 11.11
CA PHE A 147 -7.01 21.15 12.35
C PHE A 147 -5.73 20.33 12.23
N GLN A 148 -4.76 20.61 13.10
CA GLN A 148 -3.55 19.82 13.26
C GLN A 148 -3.40 19.42 14.72
N ALA A 149 -3.22 18.12 14.96
CA ALA A 149 -2.93 17.60 16.29
C ALA A 149 -1.52 18.02 16.73
N GLY A 150 -1.39 18.38 18.01
CA GLY A 150 -0.13 18.74 18.66
C GLY A 150 -0.28 18.62 20.18
N ALA A 151 0.84 18.72 20.89
CA ALA A 151 0.83 18.83 22.35
C ALA A 151 0.92 20.33 22.74
N PRO A 152 0.19 20.79 23.77
CA PRO A 152 0.41 22.11 24.33
C PRO A 152 1.85 22.22 24.92
N PRO A 153 2.39 23.44 25.06
CA PRO A 153 3.67 23.68 25.75
C PRO A 153 3.70 23.19 27.20
#